data_AF-X1H0F4-F1
#
_entry.id   AF-X1H0F4-F1
#
_cell.length_a   1.000
_cell.length_b   1.000
_cell.length_c   1.000
_cell.angle_alpha   90.00
_cell.angle_beta   90.00
_cell.angle_gamma   90.00
#
_symmetry.space_group_name_H-M   'P 1'
#
loop_
_entity.id
_entity.type
_entity.pdbx_description
1 polymer ?
#
loop_
_entity_poly.entity_id
_entity_poly.type
_entity_poly.pdbx_seq_one_letter_code
_entity_poly.pdbx_strand_id
1 'polypeptide(L)'
;EERARAYGDALARAEEKAKAEAEAKAEAEARVKAEADYRAEVEEKARVYAEALEEAKRKAESEAKLRAESEERVRAEAEERAKIEAEMEEQARAYAEAAERAEERLKAEVERKTRAEVKAKAKAERRAKAEAKAQAKAERRAKAEIEKIARAEAEAKAESEAKLRAEAEGKARAYAEACEEAEAKAELEASYRAEAERKAESEAKLRAESEEKVRAEAEERAKIEAEAEERARLEAEGRVKAEREAKSEAEEKARAYGDALARAEEKAKAEAEAKAEAKKRVRAEAAERAKIEAEAEEQARAYAEAAKRAEEKLKAEIEERARGEVEEKLMAETGAGAKAEAKPIEIRGISEKTASCECCGKKGFPEKQLVRIDSGQLVCPDCLEALRIRR
;
A
#
# COMPACT_ATOMS: atom_id res chain seq x y z
N GLU A 1 37.00 -107.02 -53.56
CA GLU A 1 37.64 -105.91 -52.83
C GLU A 1 37.07 -104.54 -53.21
N GLU A 2 36.90 -104.20 -54.49
CA GLU A 2 36.32 -102.91 -54.91
C GLU A 2 34.90 -102.64 -54.37
N ARG A 3 33.99 -103.63 -54.38
CA ARG A 3 32.64 -103.46 -53.80
C ARG A 3 32.64 -103.18 -52.29
N ALA A 4 33.61 -103.71 -51.55
CA ALA A 4 33.72 -103.47 -50.11
C ALA A 4 34.27 -102.06 -49.83
N ARG A 5 35.21 -101.57 -50.65
CA ARG A 5 35.68 -100.18 -50.60
C ARG A 5 34.58 -99.19 -50.97
N ALA A 6 33.85 -99.43 -52.06
CA ALA A 6 32.73 -98.59 -52.48
C ALA A 6 31.60 -98.52 -51.43
N TYR A 7 31.34 -99.62 -50.72
CA TYR A 7 30.37 -99.65 -49.62
C TYR A 7 30.87 -98.89 -48.38
N GLY A 8 32.16 -99.03 -48.04
CA GLY A 8 32.78 -98.25 -46.97
C GLY A 8 32.80 -96.74 -47.26
N ASP A 9 33.11 -96.35 -48.49
CA ASP A 9 33.09 -94.95 -48.93
C ASP A 9 31.67 -94.37 -48.93
N ALA A 10 30.67 -95.16 -49.30
CA ALA A 10 29.26 -94.74 -49.26
C ALA A 10 28.76 -94.56 -47.81
N LEU A 11 29.18 -95.43 -46.88
CA LEU A 11 28.86 -95.31 -45.46
C LEU A 11 29.55 -94.09 -44.83
N ALA A 12 30.83 -93.88 -45.13
CA ALA A 12 31.57 -92.71 -44.64
C ALA A 12 30.92 -91.40 -45.11
N ARG A 13 30.50 -91.32 -46.39
CA ARG A 13 29.78 -90.16 -46.93
C ARG A 13 28.39 -89.98 -46.29
N ALA A 14 27.70 -91.07 -45.96
CA ALA A 14 26.40 -91.01 -45.29
C ALA A 14 26.54 -90.54 -43.83
N GLU A 15 27.57 -90.99 -43.12
CA GLU A 15 27.88 -90.55 -41.75
C GLU A 15 28.34 -89.10 -41.70
N GLU A 16 29.18 -88.67 -42.65
CA GLU A 16 29.61 -87.28 -42.78
C GLU A 16 28.43 -86.35 -43.09
N LYS A 17 27.53 -86.77 -44.00
CA LYS A 17 26.31 -86.02 -44.30
C LYS A 17 25.37 -85.94 -43.10
N ALA A 18 25.20 -87.03 -42.34
CA ALA A 18 24.38 -87.03 -41.13
C ALA A 18 24.96 -86.12 -40.04
N LYS A 19 26.29 -86.08 -39.88
CA LYS A 19 26.95 -85.11 -38.99
C LYS A 19 26.76 -83.68 -39.45
N ALA A 20 26.98 -83.39 -40.73
CA ALA A 20 26.79 -82.06 -41.29
C ALA A 20 25.33 -81.57 -41.15
N GLU A 21 24.35 -82.44 -41.35
CA GLU A 21 22.93 -82.11 -41.13
C GLU A 21 22.60 -81.88 -39.65
N ALA A 22 23.17 -82.66 -38.74
CA ALA A 22 23.00 -82.46 -37.30
C ALA A 22 23.65 -81.16 -36.80
N GLU A 23 24.85 -80.83 -37.28
CA GLU A 23 25.56 -79.58 -36.98
C GLU A 23 24.84 -78.37 -37.57
N ALA A 24 24.37 -78.45 -38.81
CA ALA A 24 23.58 -77.38 -39.44
C ALA A 24 22.26 -77.15 -38.69
N LYS A 25 21.60 -78.20 -38.21
CA LYS A 25 20.38 -78.08 -37.40
C LYS A 25 20.68 -77.46 -36.03
N ALA A 26 21.75 -77.88 -35.37
CA ALA A 26 22.16 -77.30 -34.09
C ALA A 26 22.55 -75.81 -34.23
N GLU A 27 23.24 -75.42 -35.30
CA GLU A 27 23.57 -74.02 -35.57
C GLU A 27 22.32 -73.20 -35.91
N ALA A 28 21.38 -73.75 -36.68
CA ALA A 28 20.11 -73.09 -36.98
C ALA A 28 19.27 -72.87 -35.70
N GLU A 29 19.17 -73.87 -34.83
CA GLU A 29 18.47 -73.76 -33.53
C GLU A 29 19.16 -72.74 -32.61
N ALA A 30 20.50 -72.71 -32.58
CA ALA A 30 21.26 -71.72 -31.82
C ALA A 30 21.05 -70.29 -32.34
N ARG A 31 21.03 -70.09 -33.66
CA ARG A 31 20.76 -68.78 -34.28
C ARG A 31 19.35 -68.28 -33.98
N VAL A 32 18.33 -69.14 -34.10
CA VAL A 32 16.94 -68.78 -33.77
C VAL A 32 16.80 -68.40 -32.30
N LYS A 33 17.47 -69.13 -31.40
CA LYS A 33 17.47 -68.80 -29.97
C LYS A 33 18.16 -67.46 -29.69
N ALA A 34 19.32 -67.21 -30.29
CA ALA A 34 20.05 -65.94 -30.14
C ALA A 34 19.24 -64.74 -30.69
N GLU A 35 18.54 -64.92 -31.82
CA GLU A 35 17.67 -63.88 -32.38
C GLU A 35 16.45 -63.61 -31.48
N ALA A 36 15.86 -64.65 -30.89
CA ALA A 36 14.77 -64.52 -29.93
C ALA A 36 15.20 -63.81 -28.64
N ASP A 37 16.36 -64.17 -28.08
CA ASP A 37 16.92 -63.54 -26.88
C ASP A 37 17.28 -62.06 -27.15
N TYR A 38 17.88 -61.75 -28.30
CA TYR A 38 18.17 -60.38 -28.72
C TYR A 38 16.90 -59.55 -28.90
N ARG A 39 15.88 -60.10 -29.54
CA ARG A 39 14.60 -59.42 -29.73
C ARG A 39 13.92 -59.14 -28.38
N ALA A 40 13.97 -60.08 -27.44
CA ALA A 40 13.43 -59.89 -26.10
C ALA A 40 14.16 -58.75 -25.35
N GLU A 41 15.48 -58.66 -25.45
CA GLU A 41 16.28 -57.58 -24.85
C GLU A 41 15.95 -56.21 -25.47
N VAL A 42 15.77 -56.14 -26.79
CA VAL A 42 15.40 -54.89 -27.48
C VAL A 42 13.97 -54.46 -27.12
N GLU A 43 13.02 -55.39 -27.03
CA GLU A 43 11.64 -55.10 -26.62
C GLU A 43 11.58 -54.63 -25.14
N GLU A 44 12.39 -55.20 -24.26
CA GLU A 44 12.50 -54.78 -22.85
C GLU A 44 13.07 -53.37 -22.73
N LYS A 45 14.17 -53.06 -23.43
CA LYS A 45 14.73 -51.70 -23.47
C LYS A 45 13.77 -50.67 -24.04
N ALA A 46 13.04 -51.02 -25.10
CA ALA A 46 12.03 -50.15 -25.69
C ALA A 46 10.89 -49.85 -24.70
N ARG A 47 10.48 -50.85 -23.92
CA ARG A 47 9.48 -50.68 -22.86
C ARG A 47 9.99 -49.76 -21.74
N VAL A 48 11.21 -49.97 -21.24
CA VAL A 48 11.81 -49.13 -20.20
C VAL A 48 11.92 -47.67 -20.67
N TYR A 49 12.34 -47.44 -21.92
CA TYR A 49 12.42 -46.10 -22.49
C TYR A 49 11.03 -45.43 -22.62
N ALA A 50 10.02 -46.19 -23.02
CA ALA A 50 8.64 -45.68 -23.09
C ALA A 50 8.09 -45.33 -21.70
N GLU A 51 8.34 -46.16 -20.69
CA GLU A 51 7.94 -45.89 -19.30
C GLU A 51 8.64 -44.63 -18.75
N ALA A 52 9.95 -44.46 -19.00
CA ALA A 52 10.70 -43.28 -18.60
C ALA A 52 10.20 -41.99 -19.28
N LEU A 53 9.83 -42.05 -20.56
CA LEU A 53 9.27 -40.91 -21.29
C LEU A 53 7.90 -40.50 -20.71
N GLU A 54 7.03 -41.46 -20.39
CA GLU A 54 5.73 -41.19 -19.79
C GLU A 54 5.86 -40.63 -18.37
N GLU A 55 6.83 -41.10 -17.58
CA GLU A 55 7.14 -40.51 -16.28
C GLU A 55 7.64 -39.07 -16.41
N ALA A 56 8.52 -38.80 -17.38
CA ALA A 56 9.02 -37.45 -17.66
C ALA A 56 7.89 -36.49 -18.08
N LYS A 57 6.96 -36.94 -18.93
CA LYS A 57 5.78 -36.16 -19.31
C LYS A 57 4.88 -35.87 -18.11
N ARG A 58 4.59 -36.87 -17.28
CA ARG A 58 3.78 -36.67 -16.05
C ARG A 58 4.42 -35.67 -15.10
N LYS A 59 5.74 -35.72 -14.91
CA LYS A 59 6.47 -34.74 -14.10
C LYS A 59 6.35 -33.34 -14.69
N ALA A 60 6.59 -33.18 -15.99
CA ALA A 60 6.47 -31.89 -16.68
C ALA A 60 5.05 -31.31 -16.58
N GLU A 61 4.02 -32.13 -16.78
CA GLU A 61 2.61 -31.71 -16.63
C GLU A 61 2.29 -31.30 -15.19
N SER A 62 2.76 -32.05 -14.20
CA SER A 62 2.55 -31.72 -12.78
C SER A 62 3.22 -30.40 -12.40
N GLU A 63 4.42 -30.13 -12.93
CA GLU A 63 5.15 -28.88 -12.68
C GLU A 63 4.51 -27.69 -13.38
N ALA A 64 4.05 -27.88 -14.63
CA ALA A 64 3.31 -26.85 -15.34
C ALA A 64 2.02 -26.49 -14.59
N LYS A 65 1.31 -27.49 -14.05
CA LYS A 65 0.11 -27.27 -13.26
C LYS A 65 0.40 -26.51 -11.96
N LEU A 66 1.43 -26.92 -11.20
CA LEU A 66 1.83 -26.22 -9.97
C LEU A 66 2.27 -24.78 -10.24
N ARG A 67 2.96 -24.53 -11.35
CA ARG A 67 3.32 -23.16 -11.77
C ARG A 67 2.09 -22.33 -12.08
N ALA A 68 1.15 -22.85 -12.88
CA ALA A 68 -0.10 -22.16 -13.19
C ALA A 68 -0.91 -21.83 -11.92
N GLU A 69 -1.06 -22.79 -11.01
CA GLU A 69 -1.73 -22.57 -9.72
C GLU A 69 -1.00 -21.51 -8.87
N SER A 70 0.33 -21.50 -8.87
CA SER A 70 1.10 -20.48 -8.16
C SER A 70 0.96 -19.07 -8.76
N GLU A 71 0.93 -18.96 -10.08
CA GLU A 71 0.74 -17.69 -10.78
C GLU A 71 -0.66 -17.13 -10.55
N GLU A 72 -1.68 -17.99 -10.57
CA GLU A 72 -3.06 -17.62 -10.25
C GLU A 72 -3.18 -17.12 -8.80
N ARG A 73 -2.53 -17.79 -7.84
CA ARG A 73 -2.49 -17.33 -6.44
C ARG A 73 -1.82 -15.97 -6.30
N VAL A 74 -0.68 -15.75 -6.94
CA VAL A 74 0.02 -14.45 -6.91
C VAL A 74 -0.84 -13.35 -7.51
N ARG A 75 -1.56 -13.65 -8.60
CA ARG A 75 -2.50 -12.71 -9.21
C ARG A 75 -3.67 -12.37 -8.28
N ALA A 76 -4.27 -13.38 -7.65
CA ALA A 76 -5.36 -13.18 -6.70
C ALA A 76 -4.92 -12.33 -5.49
N GLU A 77 -3.75 -12.61 -4.93
CA GLU A 77 -3.17 -11.81 -3.84
C GLU A 77 -2.86 -10.36 -4.27
N ALA A 78 -2.42 -10.15 -5.52
CA ALA A 78 -2.20 -8.80 -6.05
C ALA A 78 -3.52 -8.04 -6.25
N GLU A 79 -4.57 -8.70 -6.74
CA GLU A 79 -5.90 -8.11 -6.89
C GLU A 79 -6.54 -7.76 -5.54
N GLU A 80 -6.34 -8.59 -4.50
CA GLU A 80 -6.78 -8.28 -3.13
C GLU A 80 -6.04 -7.04 -2.58
N ARG A 81 -4.71 -6.99 -2.73
CA ARG A 81 -3.92 -5.82 -2.29
C ARG A 81 -4.37 -4.54 -2.95
N ALA A 82 -4.63 -4.57 -4.26
CA ALA A 82 -5.12 -3.40 -4.99
C ALA A 82 -6.48 -2.92 -4.47
N LYS A 83 -7.38 -3.83 -4.07
CA LYS A 83 -8.67 -3.47 -3.45
C LYS A 83 -8.46 -2.81 -2.09
N ILE A 84 -7.62 -3.38 -1.23
CA ILE A 84 -7.31 -2.82 0.10
C ILE A 84 -6.68 -1.43 -0.04
N GLU A 85 -5.74 -1.26 -0.97
CA GLU A 85 -5.11 0.03 -1.22
C GLU A 85 -6.12 1.09 -1.69
N ALA A 86 -7.03 0.71 -2.59
CA ALA A 86 -8.10 1.60 -3.04
C ALA A 86 -9.08 1.98 -1.91
N GLU A 87 -9.48 1.03 -1.07
CA GLU A 87 -10.33 1.30 0.10
C GLU A 87 -9.63 2.22 1.12
N MET A 88 -8.33 2.02 1.35
CA MET A 88 -7.54 2.89 2.23
C MET A 88 -7.41 4.30 1.66
N GLU A 89 -7.23 4.45 0.34
CA GLU A 89 -7.18 5.75 -0.31
C GLU A 89 -8.53 6.48 -0.22
N GLU A 90 -9.65 5.77 -0.40
CA GLU A 90 -11.00 6.32 -0.23
C GLU A 90 -11.21 6.81 1.22
N GLN A 91 -10.85 5.98 2.21
CA GLN A 91 -10.93 6.36 3.62
C GLN A 91 -10.08 7.60 3.92
N ALA A 92 -8.84 7.66 3.42
CA ALA A 92 -7.97 8.81 3.60
C ALA A 92 -8.58 10.09 3.02
N ARG A 93 -9.20 10.02 1.84
CA ARG A 93 -9.92 11.14 1.23
C ARG A 93 -11.13 11.56 2.07
N ALA A 94 -11.92 10.61 2.56
CA ALA A 94 -13.07 10.90 3.43
C ALA A 94 -12.65 11.58 4.75
N TYR A 95 -11.54 11.16 5.35
CA TYR A 95 -10.98 11.80 6.54
C TYR A 95 -10.48 13.22 6.26
N ALA A 96 -9.82 13.44 5.12
CA ALA A 96 -9.37 14.78 4.71
C ALA A 96 -10.55 15.73 4.50
N GLU A 97 -11.58 15.29 3.78
CA GLU A 97 -12.81 16.09 3.58
C GLU A 97 -13.52 16.39 4.92
N ALA A 98 -13.57 15.42 5.84
CA ALA A 98 -14.16 15.63 7.15
C ALA A 98 -13.36 16.65 7.99
N ALA A 99 -12.03 16.65 7.89
CA ALA A 99 -11.16 17.60 8.56
C ALA A 99 -11.35 19.02 8.02
N GLU A 100 -11.39 19.21 6.69
CA GLU A 100 -11.66 20.52 6.08
C GLU A 100 -13.04 21.05 6.50
N ARG A 101 -14.09 20.21 6.48
CA ARG A 101 -15.42 20.61 6.96
C ARG A 101 -15.42 21.00 8.43
N ALA A 102 -14.61 20.34 9.26
CA ALA A 102 -14.49 20.70 10.68
C ALA A 102 -13.80 22.06 10.85
N GLU A 103 -12.74 22.34 10.08
CA GLU A 103 -12.05 23.63 10.08
C GLU A 103 -12.96 24.76 9.63
N GLU A 104 -13.73 24.56 8.55
CA GLU A 104 -14.71 25.54 8.07
C GLU A 104 -15.79 25.84 9.13
N ARG A 105 -16.28 24.81 9.81
CA ARG A 105 -17.26 24.97 10.91
C ARG A 105 -16.67 25.77 12.07
N LEU A 106 -15.43 25.49 12.47
CA LEU A 106 -14.74 26.25 13.53
C LEU A 106 -14.55 27.71 13.13
N LYS A 107 -14.11 27.96 11.89
CA LYS A 107 -13.96 29.32 11.36
C LYS A 107 -15.29 30.09 11.38
N ALA A 108 -16.37 29.46 10.93
CA ALA A 108 -17.71 30.04 10.96
C ALA A 108 -18.20 30.32 12.39
N GLU A 109 -17.90 29.43 13.35
CA GLU A 109 -18.26 29.64 14.75
C GLU A 109 -17.50 30.82 15.36
N VAL A 110 -16.19 30.90 15.10
CA VAL A 110 -15.34 32.02 15.56
C VAL A 110 -15.83 33.34 14.96
N GLU A 111 -16.14 33.38 13.66
CA GLU A 111 -16.69 34.58 13.02
C GLU A 111 -18.05 34.97 13.64
N ARG A 112 -18.92 34.00 13.92
CA ARG A 112 -20.20 34.27 14.57
C ARG A 112 -20.01 34.82 15.99
N LYS A 113 -19.12 34.23 16.79
CA LYS A 113 -18.82 34.67 18.16
C LYS A 113 -18.23 36.09 18.17
N THR A 114 -17.21 36.34 17.35
CA THR A 114 -16.60 37.67 17.23
C THR A 114 -17.61 38.72 16.76
N ARG A 115 -18.46 38.41 15.78
CA ARG A 115 -19.54 39.32 15.36
C ARG A 115 -20.55 39.60 16.47
N ALA A 116 -20.89 38.59 17.26
CA ALA A 116 -21.79 38.75 18.41
C ALA A 116 -21.17 39.65 19.49
N GLU A 117 -19.90 39.44 19.83
CA GLU A 117 -19.15 40.26 20.78
C GLU A 117 -19.03 41.72 20.33
N VAL A 118 -18.67 41.96 19.06
CA VAL A 118 -18.59 43.32 18.49
C VAL A 118 -19.95 44.01 18.57
N LYS A 119 -21.03 43.30 18.23
CA LYS A 119 -22.39 43.84 18.32
C LYS A 119 -22.80 44.13 19.77
N ALA A 120 -22.42 43.28 20.72
CA ALA A 120 -22.66 43.48 22.14
C ALA A 120 -21.90 44.70 22.68
N LYS A 121 -20.60 44.82 22.38
CA LYS A 121 -19.78 45.99 22.73
C LYS A 121 -20.36 47.29 22.14
N ALA A 122 -20.74 47.29 20.86
CA ALA A 122 -21.35 48.46 20.23
C ALA A 122 -22.68 48.86 20.88
N LYS A 123 -23.51 47.88 21.30
CA LYS A 123 -24.76 48.15 22.02
C LYS A 123 -24.49 48.72 23.42
N ALA A 124 -23.50 48.17 24.14
CA ALA A 124 -23.09 48.66 25.45
C ALA A 124 -22.57 50.11 25.38
N GLU A 125 -21.69 50.41 24.42
CA GLU A 125 -21.17 51.77 24.23
C GLU A 125 -22.28 52.78 23.90
N ARG A 126 -23.24 52.39 23.05
CA ARG A 126 -24.41 53.23 22.74
C ARG A 126 -25.27 53.49 23.98
N ARG A 127 -25.48 52.49 24.84
CA ARG A 127 -26.22 52.66 26.10
C ARG A 127 -25.47 53.60 27.04
N ALA A 128 -24.17 53.39 27.26
CA ALA A 128 -23.34 54.25 28.10
C ALA A 128 -23.35 55.72 27.61
N LYS A 129 -23.23 55.96 26.29
CA LYS A 129 -23.35 57.31 25.71
C LYS A 129 -24.74 57.92 25.92
N ALA A 130 -25.80 57.14 25.86
CA ALA A 130 -27.16 57.62 26.09
C ALA A 130 -27.39 57.98 27.57
N GLU A 131 -26.94 57.14 28.50
CA GLU A 131 -26.96 57.41 29.94
C GLU A 131 -26.18 58.66 30.30
N ALA A 132 -24.93 58.80 29.82
CA ALA A 132 -24.11 59.97 30.08
C ALA A 132 -24.78 61.26 29.57
N LYS A 133 -25.43 61.22 28.39
CA LYS A 133 -26.21 62.35 27.87
C LYS A 133 -27.44 62.65 28.73
N ALA A 134 -28.13 61.62 29.23
CA ALA A 134 -29.30 61.80 30.10
C ALA A 134 -28.90 62.41 31.45
N GLN A 135 -27.83 61.92 32.09
CA GLN A 135 -27.27 62.48 33.31
C GLN A 135 -26.84 63.94 33.13
N ALA A 136 -26.08 64.26 32.08
CA ALA A 136 -25.67 65.63 31.80
C ALA A 136 -26.87 66.59 31.59
N LYS A 137 -27.96 66.10 30.97
CA LYS A 137 -29.20 66.87 30.81
C LYS A 137 -29.92 67.07 32.15
N ALA A 138 -29.96 66.04 32.99
CA ALA A 138 -30.54 66.12 34.33
C ALA A 138 -29.77 67.11 35.22
N GLU A 139 -28.45 67.04 35.25
CA GLU A 139 -27.59 67.99 35.99
C GLU A 139 -27.79 69.43 35.53
N ARG A 140 -27.85 69.68 34.21
CA ARG A 140 -28.12 71.03 33.68
C ARG A 140 -29.49 71.56 34.13
N ARG A 141 -30.51 70.70 34.12
CA ARG A 141 -31.84 71.07 34.62
C ARG A 141 -31.81 71.39 36.10
N ALA A 142 -31.18 70.55 36.92
CA ALA A 142 -31.04 70.79 38.35
C ALA A 142 -30.31 72.11 38.64
N LYS A 143 -29.19 72.39 37.96
CA LYS A 143 -28.46 73.67 38.09
C LYS A 143 -29.33 74.88 37.71
N ALA A 144 -30.06 74.79 36.60
CA ALA A 144 -30.95 75.87 36.15
C ALA A 144 -32.10 76.12 37.13
N GLU A 145 -32.65 75.07 37.74
CA GLU A 145 -33.70 75.18 38.75
C GLU A 145 -33.17 75.85 40.03
N ILE A 146 -31.97 75.45 40.49
CA ILE A 146 -31.29 76.08 41.63
C ILE A 146 -31.02 77.57 41.36
N GLU A 147 -30.53 77.92 40.16
CA GLU A 147 -30.31 79.32 39.77
C GLU A 147 -31.60 80.14 39.76
N LYS A 148 -32.71 79.55 39.29
CA LYS A 148 -34.04 80.17 39.33
C LYS A 148 -34.51 80.43 40.76
N ILE A 149 -34.37 79.44 41.64
CA ILE A 149 -34.74 79.57 43.05
C ILE A 149 -33.89 80.67 43.71
N ALA A 150 -32.57 80.67 43.48
CA ALA A 150 -31.67 81.69 44.03
C ALA A 150 -32.00 83.10 43.52
N ARG A 151 -32.36 83.26 42.24
CA ARG A 151 -32.84 84.56 41.70
C ARG A 151 -34.14 84.99 42.35
N ALA A 152 -35.11 84.09 42.49
CA ALA A 152 -36.38 84.39 43.13
C ALA A 152 -36.20 84.79 44.61
N GLU A 153 -35.32 84.10 45.35
CA GLU A 153 -34.96 84.46 46.73
C GLU A 153 -34.27 85.84 46.79
N ALA A 154 -33.37 86.15 45.85
CA ALA A 154 -32.70 87.45 45.78
C ALA A 154 -33.67 88.59 45.44
N GLU A 155 -34.59 88.38 44.51
CA GLU A 155 -35.65 89.35 44.18
C GLU A 155 -36.61 89.55 45.35
N ALA A 156 -37.04 88.47 46.02
CA ALA A 156 -37.88 88.56 47.21
C ALA A 156 -37.20 89.29 48.37
N LYS A 157 -35.90 89.05 48.59
CA LYS A 157 -35.09 89.81 49.56
C LYS A 157 -35.01 91.29 49.19
N ALA A 158 -34.73 91.61 47.93
CA ALA A 158 -34.65 93.00 47.47
C ALA A 158 -36.01 93.72 47.62
N GLU A 159 -37.13 93.04 47.32
CA GLU A 159 -38.48 93.60 47.51
C GLU A 159 -38.80 93.77 49.00
N SER A 160 -38.43 92.81 49.86
CA SER A 160 -38.60 92.91 51.31
C SER A 160 -37.75 94.02 51.91
N GLU A 161 -36.48 94.17 51.49
CA GLU A 161 -35.61 95.28 51.91
C GLU A 161 -36.14 96.63 51.42
N ALA A 162 -36.69 96.71 50.20
CA ALA A 162 -37.33 97.92 49.70
C ALA A 162 -38.60 98.26 50.48
N LYS A 163 -39.44 97.27 50.81
CA LYS A 163 -40.62 97.46 51.67
C LYS A 163 -40.23 97.84 53.09
N LEU A 164 -39.21 97.23 53.68
CA LEU A 164 -38.70 97.57 55.01
C LEU A 164 -38.05 98.95 55.03
N ARG A 165 -37.38 99.39 53.96
CA ARG A 165 -36.91 100.77 53.83
C ARG A 165 -38.06 101.76 53.70
N ALA A 166 -39.08 101.45 52.90
CA ALA A 166 -40.28 102.28 52.78
C ALA A 166 -41.08 102.32 54.09
N GLU A 167 -41.19 101.20 54.80
CA GLU A 167 -41.76 101.13 56.15
C GLU A 167 -40.87 101.80 57.18
N ALA A 168 -39.54 101.76 57.07
CA ALA A 168 -38.64 102.45 57.99
C ALA A 168 -38.61 103.96 57.73
N GLU A 169 -38.82 104.42 56.49
CA GLU A 169 -39.07 105.84 56.19
C GLU A 169 -40.47 106.27 56.64
N GLY A 170 -41.48 105.39 56.49
CA GLY A 170 -42.84 105.60 57.02
C GLY A 170 -42.89 105.57 58.55
N LYS A 171 -42.14 104.66 59.18
CA LYS A 171 -41.97 104.54 60.63
C LYS A 171 -41.00 105.58 61.15
N ALA A 172 -39.99 106.08 60.44
CA ALA A 172 -39.22 107.25 60.90
C ALA A 172 -40.07 108.53 60.89
N ARG A 173 -41.11 108.60 60.04
CA ARG A 173 -42.16 109.62 60.14
C ARG A 173 -43.17 109.34 61.26
N ALA A 174 -43.47 108.07 61.56
CA ALA A 174 -44.44 107.69 62.59
C ALA A 174 -43.83 107.45 63.99
N TYR A 175 -42.51 107.29 64.16
CA TYR A 175 -41.82 107.15 65.46
C TYR A 175 -41.59 108.51 66.13
N ALA A 176 -41.99 109.59 65.45
CA ALA A 176 -42.31 110.85 66.10
C ALA A 176 -43.67 110.82 66.82
N GLU A 177 -44.48 109.76 66.64
CA GLU A 177 -45.80 109.59 67.26
C GLU A 177 -46.01 108.12 67.71
N ALA A 178 -45.82 107.88 69.01
CA ALA A 178 -46.31 106.73 69.79
C ALA A 178 -45.37 105.51 69.96
N CYS A 179 -44.81 105.47 71.17
CA CYS A 179 -44.67 104.25 71.96
C CYS A 179 -46.07 103.68 72.25
N GLU A 180 -46.28 102.39 71.98
CA GLU A 180 -47.25 101.43 72.57
C GLU A 180 -47.40 100.28 71.55
N GLU A 181 -47.52 99.01 71.85
CA GLU A 181 -47.30 98.18 73.01
C GLU A 181 -47.15 96.76 72.43
N ALA A 182 -46.65 95.84 73.23
CA ALA A 182 -46.34 94.46 72.90
C ALA A 182 -47.48 93.68 72.19
N GLU A 183 -47.30 93.30 70.92
CA GLU A 183 -48.01 92.15 70.31
C GLU A 183 -47.32 91.58 69.04
N ALA A 184 -46.53 92.37 68.32
CA ALA A 184 -45.89 91.93 67.06
C ALA A 184 -44.64 91.01 67.20
N LYS A 185 -44.17 90.73 68.43
CA LYS A 185 -42.98 89.87 68.66
C LYS A 185 -43.28 88.37 68.71
N ALA A 186 -44.53 87.97 68.97
CA ALA A 186 -44.88 86.55 69.11
C ALA A 186 -45.23 85.86 67.77
N GLU A 187 -45.79 86.57 66.79
CA GLU A 187 -46.09 86.00 65.46
C GLU A 187 -44.84 85.86 64.57
N LEU A 188 -43.89 86.79 64.68
CA LEU A 188 -42.63 86.77 63.92
C LEU A 188 -41.72 85.61 64.34
N GLU A 189 -41.65 85.27 65.63
CA GLU A 189 -40.81 84.17 66.11
C GLU A 189 -41.40 82.77 65.79
N ALA A 190 -42.74 82.66 65.74
CA ALA A 190 -43.42 81.42 65.35
C ALA A 190 -43.31 81.13 63.84
N SER A 191 -43.39 82.16 62.99
CA SER A 191 -43.24 82.01 61.54
C SER A 191 -41.83 81.59 61.12
N TYR A 192 -40.79 82.15 61.76
CA TYR A 192 -39.39 81.78 61.47
C TYR A 192 -39.03 80.34 61.91
N ARG A 193 -39.60 79.84 63.01
CA ARG A 193 -39.37 78.44 63.45
C ARG A 193 -40.07 77.42 62.54
N ALA A 194 -41.31 77.69 62.12
CA ALA A 194 -42.05 76.79 61.22
C ALA A 194 -41.41 76.68 59.82
N GLU A 195 -40.82 77.77 59.32
CA GLU A 195 -40.11 77.76 58.04
C GLU A 195 -38.75 77.05 58.12
N ALA A 196 -38.03 77.21 59.25
CA ALA A 196 -36.79 76.47 59.50
C ALA A 196 -37.01 74.96 59.64
N GLU A 197 -38.09 74.52 60.32
CA GLU A 197 -38.45 73.09 60.42
C GLU A 197 -38.83 72.49 59.07
N ARG A 198 -39.61 73.20 58.23
CA ARG A 198 -39.93 72.74 56.88
C ARG A 198 -38.70 72.61 55.98
N LYS A 199 -37.73 73.53 56.10
CA LYS A 199 -36.48 73.48 55.33
C LYS A 199 -35.63 72.27 55.75
N ALA A 200 -35.51 72.03 57.06
CA ALA A 200 -34.80 70.88 57.61
C ALA A 200 -35.45 69.54 57.21
N GLU A 201 -36.79 69.44 57.23
CA GLU A 201 -37.50 68.23 56.83
C GLU A 201 -37.36 67.94 55.31
N SER A 202 -37.38 68.99 54.48
CA SER A 202 -37.19 68.86 53.03
C SER A 202 -35.76 68.46 52.65
N GLU A 203 -34.73 69.03 53.31
CA GLU A 203 -33.34 68.62 53.09
C GLU A 203 -33.07 67.19 53.57
N ALA A 204 -33.67 66.80 54.71
CA ALA A 204 -33.56 65.43 55.22
C ALA A 204 -34.18 64.41 54.26
N LYS A 205 -35.35 64.70 53.68
CA LYS A 205 -35.99 63.83 52.67
C LYS A 205 -35.16 63.72 51.38
N LEU A 206 -34.65 64.84 50.86
CA LEU A 206 -33.81 64.83 49.66
C LEU A 206 -32.48 64.08 49.85
N ARG A 207 -31.85 64.21 51.03
CA ARG A 207 -30.66 63.40 51.36
C ARG A 207 -30.98 61.92 51.46
N ALA A 208 -32.07 61.55 52.12
CA ALA A 208 -32.49 60.15 52.24
C ALA A 208 -32.79 59.51 50.87
N GLU A 209 -33.52 60.20 49.98
CA GLU A 209 -33.79 59.72 48.62
C GLU A 209 -32.52 59.61 47.76
N SER A 210 -31.57 60.55 47.93
CA SER A 210 -30.28 60.50 47.23
C SER A 210 -29.41 59.34 47.72
N GLU A 211 -29.34 59.12 49.03
CA GLU A 211 -28.58 58.00 49.61
C GLU A 211 -29.17 56.65 49.19
N GLU A 212 -30.50 56.51 49.19
CA GLU A 212 -31.16 55.28 48.75
C GLU A 212 -30.89 54.97 47.28
N LYS A 213 -30.93 55.98 46.39
CA LYS A 213 -30.58 55.81 44.98
C LYS A 213 -29.13 55.39 44.76
N VAL A 214 -28.18 56.01 45.46
CA VAL A 214 -26.75 55.63 45.36
C VAL A 214 -26.54 54.21 45.84
N ARG A 215 -27.24 53.81 46.91
CA ARG A 215 -27.16 52.43 47.46
C ARG A 215 -27.74 51.40 46.49
N ALA A 216 -28.89 51.69 45.87
CA ALA A 216 -29.51 50.84 44.86
C ALA A 216 -28.62 50.70 43.60
N GLU A 217 -28.02 51.79 43.12
CA GLU A 217 -27.09 51.75 41.98
C GLU A 217 -25.80 50.96 42.30
N ALA A 218 -25.33 51.01 43.55
CA ALA A 218 -24.18 50.23 44.00
C ALA A 218 -24.49 48.73 44.08
N GLU A 219 -25.67 48.35 44.58
CA GLU A 219 -26.12 46.94 44.59
C GLU A 219 -26.33 46.39 43.17
N GLU A 220 -26.92 47.17 42.27
CA GLU A 220 -27.11 46.78 40.86
C GLU A 220 -25.74 46.56 40.17
N ARG A 221 -24.77 47.46 40.39
CA ARG A 221 -23.40 47.31 39.88
C ARG A 221 -22.72 46.06 40.42
N ALA A 222 -22.82 45.82 41.73
CA ALA A 222 -22.23 44.64 42.36
C ALA A 222 -22.81 43.33 41.79
N LYS A 223 -24.12 43.28 41.53
CA LYS A 223 -24.75 42.12 40.86
C LYS A 223 -24.24 41.90 39.44
N ILE A 224 -24.14 42.97 38.64
CA ILE A 224 -23.65 42.88 37.26
C ILE A 224 -22.19 42.41 37.22
N GLU A 225 -21.36 42.90 38.15
CA GLU A 225 -19.95 42.51 38.25
C GLU A 225 -19.81 41.04 38.67
N ALA A 226 -20.57 40.59 39.66
CA ALA A 226 -20.61 39.18 40.08
C ALA A 226 -21.11 38.24 38.94
N GLU A 227 -22.15 38.63 38.20
CA GLU A 227 -22.62 37.87 37.05
C GLU A 227 -21.59 37.84 35.90
N ALA A 228 -20.78 38.89 35.74
CA ALA A 228 -19.72 38.92 34.75
C ALA A 228 -18.55 38.02 35.15
N GLU A 229 -18.16 38.02 36.43
CA GLU A 229 -17.12 37.13 36.98
C GLU A 229 -17.51 35.65 36.87
N GLU A 230 -18.74 35.30 37.28
CA GLU A 230 -19.25 33.93 37.19
C GLU A 230 -19.25 33.44 35.72
N ARG A 231 -19.67 34.30 34.79
CA ARG A 231 -19.70 33.98 33.36
C ARG A 231 -18.30 33.80 32.78
N ALA A 232 -17.35 34.66 33.16
CA ALA A 232 -15.95 34.54 32.76
C ALA A 232 -15.30 33.26 33.31
N ARG A 233 -15.63 32.89 34.56
CA ARG A 233 -15.17 31.65 35.19
C ARG A 233 -15.70 30.42 34.46
N LEU A 234 -17.00 30.36 34.19
CA LEU A 234 -17.63 29.24 33.46
C LEU A 234 -17.08 29.11 32.04
N GLU A 235 -16.80 30.22 31.37
CA GLU A 235 -16.20 30.21 30.03
C GLU A 235 -14.74 29.71 30.04
N ALA A 236 -13.97 30.09 31.06
CA ALA A 236 -12.61 29.59 31.28
C ALA A 236 -12.60 28.08 31.60
N GLU A 237 -13.48 27.62 32.50
CA GLU A 237 -13.64 26.19 32.81
C GLU A 237 -14.06 25.39 31.57
N GLY A 238 -14.98 25.92 30.77
CA GLY A 238 -15.39 25.33 29.50
C GLY A 238 -14.25 25.21 28.49
N ARG A 239 -13.41 26.24 28.35
CA ARG A 239 -12.21 26.20 27.49
C ARG A 239 -11.21 25.14 27.95
N VAL A 240 -10.89 25.09 29.24
CA VAL A 240 -9.96 24.10 29.79
C VAL A 240 -10.48 22.68 29.58
N LYS A 241 -11.78 22.46 29.77
CA LYS A 241 -12.39 21.14 29.52
C LYS A 241 -12.31 20.74 28.05
N ALA A 242 -12.67 21.65 27.13
CA ALA A 242 -12.61 21.40 25.69
C ALA A 242 -11.18 21.15 25.19
N GLU A 243 -10.20 21.90 25.70
CA GLU A 243 -8.78 21.69 25.38
C GLU A 243 -8.29 20.32 25.88
N ARG A 244 -8.72 19.90 27.07
CA ARG A 244 -8.37 18.60 27.63
C ARG A 244 -8.99 17.44 26.85
N GLU A 245 -10.25 17.57 26.45
CA GLU A 245 -10.94 16.60 25.59
C GLU A 245 -10.28 16.50 24.21
N ALA A 246 -9.99 17.63 23.56
CA ALA A 246 -9.30 17.67 22.27
C ALA A 246 -7.89 17.05 22.34
N LYS A 247 -7.15 17.33 23.42
CA LYS A 247 -5.83 16.73 23.63
C LYS A 247 -5.92 15.22 23.84
N SER A 248 -6.89 14.75 24.61
CA SER A 248 -7.12 13.32 24.84
C SER A 248 -7.46 12.59 23.52
N GLU A 249 -8.37 13.16 22.71
CA GLU A 249 -8.69 12.59 21.40
C GLU A 249 -7.50 12.56 20.45
N ALA A 250 -6.67 13.62 20.46
CA ALA A 250 -5.46 13.68 19.64
C ALA A 250 -4.43 12.62 20.06
N GLU A 251 -4.22 12.44 21.37
CA GLU A 251 -3.32 11.40 21.90
C GLU A 251 -3.82 9.99 21.57
N GLU A 252 -5.13 9.74 21.66
CA GLU A 252 -5.73 8.45 21.35
C GLU A 252 -5.62 8.11 19.85
N LYS A 253 -5.89 9.10 18.98
CA LYS A 253 -5.68 8.97 17.53
C LYS A 253 -4.21 8.72 17.18
N ALA A 254 -3.28 9.43 17.82
CA ALA A 254 -1.85 9.24 17.60
C ALA A 254 -1.38 7.83 18.01
N ARG A 255 -1.89 7.30 19.14
CA ARG A 255 -1.63 5.91 19.56
C ARG A 255 -2.19 4.90 18.56
N ALA A 256 -3.44 5.06 18.14
CA ALA A 256 -4.07 4.17 17.17
C ALA A 256 -3.31 4.15 15.83
N TYR A 257 -2.83 5.30 15.37
CA TYR A 257 -1.99 5.38 14.17
C TYR A 257 -0.64 4.69 14.36
N GLY A 258 0.03 4.89 15.50
CA GLY A 258 1.28 4.21 15.84
C GLY A 258 1.15 2.69 15.87
N ASP A 259 0.08 2.17 16.49
CA ASP A 259 -0.21 0.74 16.55
C ASP A 259 -0.51 0.15 15.17
N ALA A 260 -1.24 0.89 14.32
CA ALA A 260 -1.52 0.47 12.95
C ALA A 260 -0.23 0.40 12.10
N LEU A 261 0.65 1.39 12.25
CA LEU A 261 1.94 1.43 11.55
C LEU A 261 2.84 0.26 11.99
N ALA A 262 2.92 -0.01 13.29
CA ALA A 262 3.70 -1.13 13.83
C ALA A 262 3.23 -2.49 13.29
N ARG A 263 1.91 -2.71 13.23
CA ARG A 263 1.32 -3.92 12.64
C ARG A 263 1.62 -4.04 11.14
N ALA A 264 1.57 -2.93 10.40
CA ALA A 264 1.89 -2.91 8.98
C ALA A 264 3.37 -3.27 8.73
N GLU A 265 4.29 -2.73 9.53
CA GLU A 265 5.72 -3.06 9.45
C GLU A 265 5.99 -4.54 9.79
N GLU A 266 5.33 -5.09 10.80
CA GLU A 266 5.46 -6.50 11.17
C GLU A 266 4.97 -7.43 10.05
N LYS A 267 3.80 -7.12 9.45
CA LYS A 267 3.28 -7.88 8.31
C LYS A 267 4.22 -7.81 7.11
N ALA A 268 4.77 -6.63 6.80
CA ALA A 268 5.71 -6.46 5.70
C ALA A 268 7.00 -7.27 5.91
N LYS A 269 7.52 -7.33 7.14
CA LYS A 269 8.68 -8.17 7.48
C LYS A 269 8.38 -9.66 7.30
N ALA A 270 7.24 -10.13 7.82
CA ALA A 270 6.84 -11.53 7.67
C ALA A 270 6.69 -11.94 6.19
N GLU A 271 6.11 -11.07 5.35
CA GLU A 271 5.99 -11.31 3.91
C GLU A 271 7.35 -11.36 3.20
N ALA A 272 8.27 -10.46 3.58
CA ALA A 272 9.63 -10.46 3.04
C ALA A 272 10.41 -11.73 3.40
N GLU A 273 10.29 -12.19 4.64
CA GLU A 273 10.91 -13.43 5.12
C GLU A 273 10.33 -14.66 4.39
N ALA A 274 9.00 -14.75 4.29
CA ALA A 274 8.33 -15.83 3.57
C ALA A 274 8.77 -15.89 2.09
N LYS A 275 8.89 -14.73 1.42
CA LYS A 275 9.36 -14.64 0.04
C LYS A 275 10.83 -15.06 -0.09
N ALA A 276 11.68 -14.68 0.87
CA ALA A 276 13.08 -15.08 0.89
C ALA A 276 13.23 -16.60 1.08
N GLU A 277 12.43 -17.21 1.95
CA GLU A 277 12.44 -18.65 2.19
C GLU A 277 11.91 -19.44 0.99
N ALA A 278 10.81 -18.98 0.37
CA ALA A 278 10.30 -19.55 -0.87
C ALA A 278 11.37 -19.53 -1.98
N LYS A 279 12.07 -18.40 -2.16
CA LYS A 279 13.16 -18.29 -3.14
C LYS A 279 14.33 -19.23 -2.85
N LYS A 280 14.67 -19.45 -1.57
CA LYS A 280 15.69 -20.43 -1.17
C LYS A 280 15.26 -21.85 -1.54
N ARG A 281 14.01 -22.23 -1.25
CA ARG A 281 13.46 -23.56 -1.61
C ARG A 281 13.49 -23.81 -3.12
N VAL A 282 13.01 -22.87 -3.92
CA VAL A 282 13.05 -22.98 -5.40
C VAL A 282 14.49 -23.14 -5.91
N ARG A 283 15.45 -22.40 -5.34
CA ARG A 283 16.87 -22.56 -5.71
C ARG A 283 17.44 -23.91 -5.31
N ALA A 284 17.08 -24.44 -4.14
CA ALA A 284 17.51 -25.75 -3.70
C ALA A 284 16.94 -26.86 -4.61
N GLU A 285 15.65 -26.81 -4.91
CA GLU A 285 14.99 -27.75 -5.81
C GLU A 285 15.57 -27.70 -7.23
N ALA A 286 15.89 -26.51 -7.75
CA ALA A 286 16.56 -26.35 -9.04
C ALA A 286 17.98 -26.92 -9.03
N ALA A 287 18.74 -26.71 -7.95
CA ALA A 287 20.09 -27.26 -7.82
C ALA A 287 20.09 -28.79 -7.72
N GLU A 288 19.09 -29.37 -7.04
CA GLU A 288 18.92 -30.81 -6.95
C GLU A 288 18.57 -31.43 -8.31
N ARG A 289 17.66 -30.80 -9.07
CA ARG A 289 17.33 -31.21 -10.44
C ARG A 289 18.54 -31.17 -11.36
N ALA A 290 19.34 -30.11 -11.29
CA ALA A 290 20.54 -29.99 -12.10
C ALA A 290 21.56 -31.11 -11.81
N LYS A 291 21.67 -31.56 -10.55
CA LYS A 291 22.50 -32.71 -10.19
C LYS A 291 21.96 -34.01 -10.79
N ILE A 292 20.66 -34.27 -10.65
CA ILE A 292 20.02 -35.47 -11.18
C ILE A 292 20.15 -35.52 -12.72
N GLU A 293 19.96 -34.39 -13.40
CA GLU A 293 20.13 -34.29 -14.85
C GLU A 293 21.57 -34.53 -15.29
N ALA A 294 22.55 -33.98 -14.57
CA ALA A 294 23.97 -34.21 -14.84
C ALA A 294 24.37 -35.69 -14.64
N GLU A 295 23.88 -36.33 -13.56
CA GLU A 295 24.10 -37.76 -13.31
C GLU A 295 23.47 -38.63 -14.40
N ALA A 296 22.26 -38.27 -14.86
CA ALA A 296 21.59 -38.97 -15.97
C ALA A 296 22.35 -38.81 -17.29
N GLU A 297 22.88 -37.61 -17.58
CA GLU A 297 23.68 -37.37 -18.77
C GLU A 297 25.01 -38.14 -18.74
N GLU A 298 25.68 -38.20 -17.59
CA GLU A 298 26.89 -38.99 -17.39
C GLU A 298 26.63 -40.48 -17.65
N GLN A 299 25.55 -41.02 -17.07
CA GLN A 299 25.15 -42.41 -17.30
C GLN A 299 24.83 -42.67 -18.78
N ALA A 300 24.09 -41.77 -19.44
CA ALA A 300 23.78 -41.90 -20.86
C ALA A 300 25.04 -41.92 -21.73
N ARG A 301 26.04 -41.07 -21.43
CA ARG A 301 27.34 -41.07 -22.11
C ARG A 301 28.10 -42.38 -21.88
N ALA A 302 28.15 -42.88 -20.65
CA ALA A 302 28.79 -44.16 -20.34
C ALA A 302 28.15 -45.33 -21.11
N TYR A 303 26.82 -45.37 -21.21
CA TYR A 303 26.10 -46.36 -22.01
C TYR A 303 26.39 -46.22 -23.51
N ALA A 304 26.43 -44.99 -24.04
CA ALA A 304 26.76 -44.75 -25.45
C ALA A 304 28.19 -45.20 -25.80
N GLU A 305 29.16 -44.94 -24.92
CA GLU A 305 30.53 -45.44 -25.09
C GLU A 305 30.62 -46.97 -25.02
N ALA A 306 29.89 -47.59 -24.08
CA ALA A 306 29.82 -49.05 -23.97
C ALA A 306 29.21 -49.68 -25.22
N ALA A 307 28.13 -49.10 -25.75
CA ALA A 307 27.48 -49.55 -26.99
C ALA A 307 28.44 -49.43 -28.19
N LYS A 308 29.16 -48.31 -28.32
CA LYS A 308 30.14 -48.11 -29.39
C LYS A 308 31.28 -49.14 -29.31
N ARG A 309 31.80 -49.41 -28.11
CA ARG A 309 32.83 -50.45 -27.90
C ARG A 309 32.31 -51.85 -28.23
N ALA A 310 31.04 -52.14 -27.94
CA ALA A 310 30.42 -53.40 -28.30
C ALA A 310 30.25 -53.54 -29.82
N GLU A 311 29.83 -52.48 -30.52
CA GLU A 311 29.75 -52.44 -31.98
C GLU A 311 31.12 -52.62 -32.64
N GLU A 312 32.16 -51.94 -32.14
CA GLU A 312 33.54 -52.09 -32.63
C GLU A 312 34.07 -53.52 -32.43
N LYS A 313 33.78 -54.15 -31.28
CA LYS A 313 34.13 -55.56 -31.03
C LYS A 313 33.38 -56.50 -31.96
N LEU A 314 32.07 -56.33 -32.12
CA LEU A 314 31.26 -57.14 -33.02
C LEU A 314 31.75 -57.02 -34.46
N LYS A 315 32.09 -55.81 -34.88
CA LYS A 315 32.66 -55.56 -36.21
C LYS A 315 34.01 -56.26 -36.37
N ALA A 316 34.88 -56.22 -35.35
CA ALA A 316 36.16 -56.93 -35.36
C ALA A 316 35.98 -58.45 -35.42
N GLU A 317 35.04 -59.02 -34.65
CA GLU A 317 34.71 -60.45 -34.65
C GLU A 317 34.12 -60.90 -35.99
N ILE A 318 33.25 -60.08 -36.60
CA ILE A 318 32.69 -60.34 -37.95
C ILE A 318 33.79 -60.27 -39.00
N GLU A 319 34.70 -59.29 -38.93
CA GLU A 319 35.85 -59.20 -39.84
C GLU A 319 36.82 -60.38 -39.66
N GLU A 320 37.06 -60.84 -38.43
CA GLU A 320 37.89 -62.02 -38.14
C GLU A 320 37.24 -63.30 -38.66
N ARG A 321 35.94 -63.50 -38.39
CA ARG A 321 35.18 -64.64 -38.92
C ARG A 321 35.12 -64.63 -40.44
N ALA A 322 34.90 -63.47 -41.05
CA ALA A 322 34.91 -63.33 -42.51
C ALA A 322 36.29 -63.63 -43.12
N ARG A 323 37.39 -63.22 -42.45
CA ARG A 323 38.75 -63.63 -42.86
C ARG A 323 38.96 -65.12 -42.70
N GLY A 324 38.54 -65.71 -41.58
CA GLY A 324 38.61 -67.16 -41.35
C GLY A 324 37.83 -67.97 -42.38
N GLU A 325 36.60 -67.56 -42.71
CA GLU A 325 35.76 -68.21 -43.73
C GLU A 325 36.34 -68.03 -45.15
N VAL A 326 36.97 -66.90 -45.46
CA VAL A 326 37.66 -66.68 -46.74
C VAL A 326 38.97 -67.49 -46.82
N GLU A 327 39.74 -67.58 -45.73
CA GLU A 327 40.93 -68.43 -45.66
C GLU A 327 40.56 -69.92 -45.73
N GLU A 328 39.49 -70.35 -45.06
CA GLU A 328 38.98 -71.71 -45.12
C GLU A 328 38.46 -72.06 -46.52
N LYS A 329 37.73 -71.15 -47.18
CA LYS A 329 37.32 -71.31 -48.58
C LYS A 329 38.51 -71.30 -49.54
N LEU A 330 39.52 -70.45 -49.32
CA LEU A 330 40.77 -70.47 -50.09
C LEU A 330 41.52 -71.78 -49.90
N MET A 331 41.54 -72.35 -48.69
CA MET A 331 42.17 -73.65 -48.40
C MET A 331 41.35 -74.83 -48.96
N ALA A 332 40.02 -74.69 -49.07
CA ALA A 332 39.14 -75.69 -49.67
C ALA A 332 39.14 -75.64 -51.21
N GLU A 333 39.26 -74.45 -51.82
CA GLU A 333 39.38 -74.27 -53.27
C GLU A 333 40.82 -74.47 -53.76
N THR A 334 41.83 -74.24 -52.92
CA THR A 334 43.23 -74.60 -53.19
C THR A 334 43.64 -75.81 -52.37
N GLY A 335 43.22 -76.99 -52.81
CA GLY A 335 43.95 -78.20 -52.48
C GLY A 335 45.43 -77.97 -52.80
N ALA A 336 46.29 -78.06 -51.78
CA ALA A 336 47.76 -78.03 -51.84
C ALA A 336 48.35 -77.50 -53.16
N GLY A 337 48.47 -76.16 -53.27
CA GLY A 337 49.42 -75.52 -54.18
C GLY A 337 48.83 -74.54 -55.18
N ALA A 338 48.68 -73.27 -54.78
CA ALA A 338 48.85 -72.13 -55.68
C ALA A 338 49.07 -70.84 -54.87
N LYS A 339 50.24 -70.21 -55.02
CA LYS A 339 50.43 -68.80 -54.64
C LYS A 339 49.59 -67.96 -55.60
N ALA A 340 48.57 -67.27 -55.10
CA ALA A 340 47.85 -66.25 -55.85
C ALA A 340 47.99 -64.91 -55.12
N GLU A 341 48.75 -63.99 -55.73
CA GLU A 341 48.85 -62.60 -55.32
C GLU A 341 47.47 -61.94 -55.43
N ALA A 342 46.86 -61.59 -54.30
CA ALA A 342 45.63 -60.80 -54.28
C ALA A 342 45.96 -59.31 -54.51
N LYS A 343 45.56 -58.79 -55.67
CA LYS A 343 45.45 -57.33 -55.89
C LYS A 343 44.27 -56.79 -55.06
N PRO A 344 44.38 -55.60 -54.44
CA PRO A 344 43.29 -55.06 -53.64
C PRO A 344 42.13 -54.62 -54.55
N ILE A 345 40.92 -55.04 -54.19
CA ILE A 345 39.67 -54.50 -54.73
C ILE A 345 39.43 -53.16 -54.02
N GLU A 346 39.56 -52.05 -54.74
CA GLU A 346 39.15 -50.72 -54.27
C GLU A 346 37.63 -50.72 -54.04
N ILE A 347 37.21 -50.64 -52.79
CA ILE A 347 35.82 -50.34 -52.44
C ILE A 347 35.60 -48.86 -52.79
N ARG A 348 34.93 -48.63 -53.92
CA ARG A 348 34.42 -47.32 -54.36
C ARG A 348 33.65 -46.66 -53.23
N GLY A 349 34.04 -45.43 -52.92
CA GLY A 349 33.58 -44.64 -51.79
C GLY A 349 32.06 -44.51 -51.67
N ILE A 350 31.61 -44.50 -50.42
CA ILE A 350 30.28 -44.04 -50.01
C ILE A 350 30.20 -42.56 -50.41
N SER A 351 29.50 -42.25 -51.50
CA SER A 351 29.21 -40.86 -51.88
C SER A 351 28.30 -40.26 -50.81
N GLU A 352 28.85 -39.41 -49.94
CA GLU A 352 28.04 -38.60 -49.02
C GLU A 352 27.00 -37.82 -49.85
N LYS A 353 25.72 -37.96 -49.52
CA LYS A 353 24.65 -37.23 -50.19
C LYS A 353 24.88 -35.74 -49.96
N THR A 354 25.19 -35.02 -51.03
CA THR A 354 25.32 -33.57 -51.01
C THR A 354 24.03 -32.91 -51.48
N ALA A 355 23.58 -31.89 -50.77
CA ALA A 355 22.43 -31.07 -51.08
C ALA A 355 22.83 -29.61 -51.34
N SER A 356 21.86 -28.78 -51.74
CA SER A 356 22.06 -27.36 -52.03
C SER A 356 21.35 -26.48 -51.02
N CYS A 357 21.99 -25.37 -50.65
CA CYS A 357 21.35 -24.33 -49.85
C CYS A 357 20.26 -23.62 -50.67
N GLU A 358 19.04 -23.59 -50.16
CA GLU A 358 17.90 -22.95 -50.83
C GLU A 358 17.88 -21.43 -50.65
N CYS A 359 18.69 -20.90 -49.72
CA CYS A 359 18.82 -19.45 -49.49
C CYS A 359 19.80 -18.78 -50.46
N CYS A 360 20.96 -19.40 -50.73
CA CYS A 360 22.01 -18.83 -51.61
C CYS A 360 22.29 -19.64 -52.87
N GLY A 361 21.64 -20.79 -53.06
CA GLY A 361 21.79 -21.65 -54.24
C GLY A 361 23.10 -22.43 -54.34
N LYS A 362 24.03 -22.26 -53.38
CA LYS A 362 25.31 -22.99 -53.36
C LYS A 362 25.05 -24.50 -53.19
N LYS A 363 25.69 -25.31 -54.04
CA LYS A 363 25.57 -26.79 -54.07
C LYS A 363 26.79 -27.45 -53.42
N GLY A 364 26.66 -28.70 -53.01
CA GLY A 364 27.79 -29.51 -52.53
C GLY A 364 27.94 -29.56 -51.01
N PHE A 365 26.91 -29.15 -50.25
CA PHE A 365 26.94 -29.30 -48.80
C PHE A 365 26.55 -30.72 -48.41
N PRO A 366 27.29 -31.39 -47.50
CA PRO A 366 26.80 -32.61 -46.88
C PRO A 366 25.42 -32.35 -46.26
N GLU A 367 24.45 -33.24 -46.48
CA GLU A 367 23.07 -33.03 -46.02
C GLU A 367 23.00 -32.77 -44.49
N LYS A 368 23.89 -33.39 -43.72
CA LYS A 368 24.10 -33.18 -42.27
C LYS A 368 24.55 -31.76 -41.87
N GLN A 369 25.03 -30.94 -42.81
CA GLN A 369 25.48 -29.56 -42.56
C GLN A 369 24.43 -28.50 -42.93
N LEU A 370 23.31 -28.89 -43.55
CA LEU A 370 22.21 -27.97 -43.83
C LEU A 370 21.21 -27.99 -42.69
N VAL A 371 20.78 -26.81 -42.27
CA VAL A 371 19.80 -26.63 -41.18
C VAL A 371 18.45 -26.30 -41.79
N ARG A 372 17.41 -27.01 -41.38
CA ARG A 372 16.04 -26.73 -41.80
C ARG A 372 15.44 -25.65 -40.91
N ILE A 373 15.05 -24.52 -41.49
CA ILE A 373 14.44 -23.39 -40.77
C ILE A 373 12.90 -23.52 -40.76
N ASP A 374 12.21 -22.68 -39.97
CA ASP A 374 10.75 -22.74 -39.77
C ASP A 374 9.91 -22.66 -41.06
N SER A 375 10.45 -22.06 -42.13
CA SER A 375 9.82 -22.04 -43.46
C SER A 375 9.92 -23.38 -44.22
N GLY A 376 10.56 -24.39 -43.63
CA GLY A 376 10.80 -25.70 -44.22
C GLY A 376 12.01 -25.76 -45.15
N GLN A 377 12.71 -24.65 -45.38
CA GLN A 377 13.84 -24.53 -46.30
C GLN A 377 15.15 -25.04 -45.70
N LEU A 378 16.02 -25.63 -46.52
CA LEU A 378 17.38 -26.07 -46.14
C LEU A 378 18.41 -24.95 -46.37
N VAL A 379 19.06 -24.53 -45.29
CA VAL A 379 19.94 -23.35 -45.28
C VAL A 379 21.35 -23.73 -44.80
N CYS A 380 22.38 -23.22 -45.47
CA CYS A 380 23.76 -23.44 -45.07
C CYS A 380 24.16 -22.60 -43.85
N PRO A 381 25.21 -22.98 -43.10
CA PRO A 381 25.63 -22.28 -41.89
C PRO A 381 25.87 -20.77 -42.08
N ASP A 382 26.51 -20.37 -43.19
CA ASP A 382 26.76 -18.96 -43.51
C ASP A 382 25.45 -18.14 -43.64
N CYS A 383 24.44 -18.73 -44.29
CA CYS A 383 23.14 -18.08 -44.46
C CYS A 383 22.33 -18.08 -43.16
N LEU A 384 22.47 -19.11 -42.33
CA LEU A 384 21.83 -19.18 -41.01
C LEU A 384 22.38 -18.08 -40.08
N GLU A 385 23.69 -17.86 -40.11
CA GLU A 385 24.33 -16.83 -39.30
C GLU A 385 23.94 -15.42 -39.78
N ALA A 386 23.86 -15.21 -41.11
CA ALA A 386 23.36 -13.96 -41.67
C ALA A 386 21.89 -13.68 -41.31
N LEU A 387 21.05 -14.72 -41.16
CA LEU A 387 19.66 -14.59 -40.70
C LEU A 387 19.57 -14.27 -39.21
N ARG A 388 20.48 -14.80 -38.38
CA ARG A 388 20.54 -14.50 -36.93
C ARG A 388 20.96 -13.07 -36.65
N ILE A 389 21.88 -12.51 -37.43
CA ILE A 389 22.37 -11.12 -37.25
C ILE A 389 21.32 -10.06 -37.66
N ARG A 390 20.30 -10.44 -38.44
CA ARG A 390 19.20 -9.56 -38.86
C ARG A 390 17.97 -9.58 -37.96
N ARG A 391 17.95 -10.44 -36.93
CA ARG A 391 16.96 -10.46 -35.86
C ARG A 391 17.51 -9.72 -34.65
#